data_AF-A0A348YA48-F1
#
_entry.id   AF-A0A348YA48-F1
#
_cell.length_a   1.000
_cell.length_b   1.000
_cell.length_c   1.000
_cell.angle_alpha   90.00
_cell.angle_beta   90.00
_cell.angle_gamma   90.00
#
_symmetry.space_group_name_H-M   'P 1'
#
loop_
_entity.id
_entity.type
_entity.pdbx_description
1 polymer ?
#
loop_
_entity_poly.entity_id
_entity_poly.type
_entity_poly.pdbx_seq_one_letter_code
_entity_poly.pdbx_strand_id
1 'polypeptide(L)' 'MNWTVYLSGEIHTDWRQKIMQGAKDHGLAIKFTSAVTEHEASDAAGDVLGKDDNGFWRDH' A
#
# COMPACT_ATOMS: atom_id res chain seq x y z
N MET A 1 -2.42 -15.11 19.85
CA MET A 1 -1.53 -15.02 18.68
C MET A 1 -1.82 -13.68 18.01
N ASN A 2 -0.80 -12.89 17.66
CA ASN A 2 -1.00 -11.62 16.95
C ASN A 2 -0.42 -11.78 15.54
N TRP A 3 -1.28 -11.81 14.52
CA TRP A 3 -0.85 -12.03 13.14
C TRP A 3 -0.46 -10.71 12.50
N THR A 4 0.66 -10.68 11.77
CA THR A 4 1.01 -9.56 10.91
C THR A 4 0.66 -9.93 9.48
N VAL A 5 -0.23 -9.14 8.85
CA VAL A 5 -0.71 -9.38 7.49
C VAL A 5 -0.34 -8.19 6.61
N TYR A 6 0.26 -8.47 5.46
CA TYR A 6 0.58 -7.47 4.45
C TYR A 6 -0.51 -7.42 3.38
N LEU A 7 -1.03 -6.23 3.09
CA LEU A 7 -2.02 -5.96 2.04
C LEU A 7 -1.32 -5.32 0.85
N SER A 8 -1.44 -5.94 -0.33
CA SER A 8 -0.80 -5.45 -1.57
C SER A 8 -1.34 -4.08 -2.01
N GLY A 9 -0.59 -3.42 -2.88
CA GLY A 9 -0.80 -2.04 -3.32
C GLY A 9 -1.93 -1.80 -4.33
N GLU A 10 -2.88 -2.72 -4.52
CA GLU A 10 -3.98 -2.50 -5.47
C GLU A 10 -4.90 -1.36 -4.98
N ILE A 11 -5.12 -0.35 -5.83
CA ILE A 11 -5.84 0.90 -5.49
C ILE A 11 -7.13 1.12 -6.29
N HIS A 12 -7.50 0.18 -7.16
CA HIS A 12 -8.68 0.31 -8.02
C HIS A 12 -9.98 -0.16 -7.33
N THR A 13 -9.87 -0.83 -6.18
CA THR A 13 -11.02 -1.29 -5.37
C THR A 13 -10.84 -1.04 -3.88
N ASP A 14 -11.92 -1.19 -3.12
CA ASP A 14 -12.01 -0.96 -1.66
C ASP A 14 -11.68 -2.21 -0.81
N TRP A 15 -11.13 -3.26 -1.44
CA TRP A 15 -10.97 -4.59 -0.81
C TRP A 15 -10.19 -4.56 0.51
N ARG A 16 -9.16 -3.71 0.63
CA ARG A 16 -8.37 -3.56 1.85
C ARG A 16 -9.23 -3.08 3.01
N GLN A 17 -10.08 -2.08 2.76
CA GLN A 17 -10.97 -1.54 3.78
C GLN A 17 -11.96 -2.62 4.23
N LYS A 18 -12.50 -3.40 3.29
CA LYS A 18 -13.39 -4.52 3.60
C LYS A 18 -12.72 -5.58 4.49
N ILE A 19 -11.49 -5.97 4.20
CA ILE A 19 -10.75 -6.95 5.02
C ILE A 19 -10.44 -6.39 6.41
N MET A 20 -9.93 -5.16 6.49
CA MET A 20 -9.59 -4.53 7.77
C MET A 20 -10.84 -4.36 8.65
N GLN A 21 -11.96 -3.95 8.06
CA GLN A 21 -13.23 -3.80 8.76
C GLN A 21 -13.76 -5.15 9.22
N GLY A 22 -13.80 -6.17 8.35
CA GLY A 22 -14.24 -7.51 8.73
C GLY A 22 -13.39 -8.11 9.86
N ALA A 23 -12.06 -7.94 9.82
CA ALA A 23 -11.18 -8.40 10.90
C ALA A 23 -11.48 -7.71 12.23
N LYS A 24 -11.76 -6.40 12.20
CA LYS A 24 -12.17 -5.62 13.37
C LYS A 24 -13.51 -6.08 13.91
N ASP A 25 -14.50 -6.28 13.03
CA ASP A 25 -15.87 -6.70 13.40
C ASP A 25 -15.89 -8.09 14.04
N HIS A 26 -14.97 -8.97 13.64
CA HIS A 26 -14.80 -10.31 14.22
C HIS A 26 -13.83 -10.34 15.41
N GLY A 27 -13.30 -9.21 15.87
CA GLY A 27 -12.38 -9.14 17.01
C GLY A 27 -11.06 -9.87 16.78
N LEU A 28 -10.58 -9.95 15.53
CA LEU A 28 -9.34 -10.65 15.20
C LEU A 28 -8.13 -9.81 15.59
N ALA A 29 -7.19 -10.43 16.32
CA ALA A 29 -5.91 -9.83 16.67
C ALA A 29 -4.93 -9.86 15.47
N ILE A 30 -5.14 -8.93 14.53
CA ILE A 30 -4.35 -8.76 13.31
C ILE A 30 -3.75 -7.36 13.27
N LYS A 31 -2.45 -7.28 13.01
CA LYS A 31 -1.74 -6.07 12.62
C LYS A 31 -1.62 -6.04 11.10
N PHE A 32 -2.29 -5.09 10.47
CA PHE A 32 -2.15 -4.87 9.03
C PHE A 32 -0.95 -3.96 8.72
N THR A 33 -0.29 -4.26 7.61
CA THR A 33 0.73 -3.45 6.94
C THR A 33 0.35 -3.37 5.46
N SER A 34 0.78 -2.36 4.72
CA SER A 34 0.48 -2.24 3.29
C SER A 34 1.58 -1.53 2.53
N ALA A 35 1.54 -1.64 1.21
CA ALA A 35 2.30 -0.74 0.33
C ALA A 35 1.88 0.73 0.57
N VAL A 36 2.75 1.66 0.16
CA VAL A 36 2.38 3.07 0.01
C VAL A 36 1.30 3.16 -1.06
N THR A 37 0.21 3.86 -0.74
CA THR A 37 -0.94 4.06 -1.65
C THR A 37 -1.11 5.52 -2.02
N GLU A 38 -0.20 6.38 -1.55
CA GLU A 38 -0.12 7.76 -1.96
C GLU A 38 0.61 7.79 -3.31
N HIS A 39 -0.11 8.27 -4.33
CA HIS A 39 0.36 8.22 -5.72
C HIS A 39 1.68 8.97 -5.89
N GLU A 40 1.77 10.21 -5.38
CA GLU A 40 2.97 11.04 -5.48
C GLU A 40 4.19 10.39 -4.80
N ALA A 41 4.02 9.84 -3.59
CA ALA A 41 5.08 9.09 -2.92
C ALA A 41 5.47 7.78 -3.64
N SER A 42 4.56 7.14 -4.37
CA SER A 42 4.86 5.97 -5.20
C SER A 42 5.68 6.37 -6.44
N ASP A 43 5.28 7.44 -7.14
CA ASP A 43 5.99 7.98 -8.31
C ASP A 43 7.40 8.45 -7.93
N ALA A 44 7.54 9.06 -6.76
CA ALA A 44 8.82 9.55 -6.24
C ALA A 44 9.71 8.44 -5.64
N ALA A 45 9.28 7.17 -5.61
CA ALA A 45 10.07 6.08 -5.03
C ALA A 45 11.41 5.87 -5.74
N GLY A 46 11.49 6.22 -7.04
CA GLY A 46 12.72 6.15 -7.83
C GLY A 46 13.73 7.28 -7.54
N ASP A 47 13.31 8.38 -6.90
CA ASP A 47 14.14 9.58 -6.72
C ASP A 47 15.39 9.30 -5.86
N VAL A 48 15.35 8.27 -5.01
CA VAL A 48 16.48 7.86 -4.17
C VAL A 48 17.55 7.03 -4.91
N LEU A 49 17.27 6.62 -6.15
CA LEU A 49 18.16 5.80 -6.98
C LEU A 49 19.04 6.63 -7.94
N GLY A 50 18.84 7.95 -7.98
CA GLY A 50 19.55 8.88 -8.85
C GLY A 50 18.59 9.74 -9.67
N LYS A 51 19.13 10.66 -10.48
CA LYS A 51 18.30 11.46 -11.39
C LYS A 51 17.71 10.55 -12.47
N ASP A 52 16.39 10.57 -12.59
CA ASP A 52 15.69 10.03 -13.74
C ASP A 52 15.79 11.05 -14.88
N ASP A 53 16.57 10.74 -15.92
CA ASP A 53 16.75 11.61 -17.08
C ASP A 53 15.51 11.65 -17.99
N ASN A 54 14.59 10.68 -17.87
CA ASN A 54 13.49 10.49 -18.84
C ASN A 54 12.09 10.39 -18.22
N GLY A 55 11.94 10.52 -16.91
CA GLY A 55 10.63 10.45 -16.22
C GLY A 55 9.96 9.08 -16.32
N PHE A 56 10.74 8.00 -16.51
CA PHE A 56 10.23 6.64 -16.67
C PHE A 56 9.48 6.13 -15.43
N TRP A 57 9.83 6.62 -14.24
CA TRP A 57 9.26 6.13 -12.97
C TRP A 57 7.98 6.84 -12.54
N ARG A 58 7.54 7.88 -13.27
CA ARG A 58 6.35 8.67 -12.93
C ARG A 58 5.26 8.45 -13.96
N ASP A 59 4.04 8.17 -13.50
CA ASP A 59 2.87 8.18 -14.38
C ASP A 59 2.49 9.64 -14.76
N HIS A 60 1.81 9.80 -15.91
CA HIS A 60 1.42 11.09 -16.50
C HIS A 60 0.04 11.56 -16.04
#